data_AF-A0A5E4J198-F1
#
_entry.id   AF-A0A5E4J198-F1
#
_cell.length_a   1.000
_cell.length_b   1.000
_cell.length_c   1.000
_cell.angle_alpha   90.00
_cell.angle_beta   90.00
_cell.angle_gamma   90.00
#
_symmetry.space_group_name_H-M   'P 1'
#
loop_
_entity.id
_entity.type
_entity.pdbx_description
1 polymer ?
#
loop_
_entity_poly.entity_id
_entity_poly.type
_entity_poly.pdbx_seq_one_letter_code
_entity_poly.pdbx_strand_id
1 'polypeptide(L)'
;MEELARQAENYIPLPYTVKGMDLSFSGLSTAATEAARKHELADVCYSLQETAFAMLVEVTERAMAHAEKKEAMLVGGVGANKRLGEMMNIMCEERDAKFFLPPKKFMGDNGSMIAYTGLIMLKSGTKTRLEDSKVRPGYRTDDVAVTWA
;
A
#
# COMPACT_ATOMS: atom_id res chain seq x y z
N MET A 1 9.74 11.89 8.28
CA MET A 1 9.83 10.48 8.72
C MET A 1 10.84 9.70 7.87
N GLU A 2 10.65 9.56 6.55
CA GLU A 2 11.63 8.87 5.67
C GLU A 2 13.06 9.46 5.76
N GLU A 3 13.19 10.78 5.78
CA GLU A 3 14.51 11.41 5.91
C GLU A 3 15.16 11.17 7.28
N LEU A 4 14.35 11.18 8.35
CA LEU A 4 14.82 10.90 9.71
C LEU A 4 15.23 9.43 9.89
N ALA A 5 14.49 8.51 9.27
CA ALA A 5 14.80 7.07 9.32
C ALA A 5 16.18 6.74 8.75
N ARG A 6 16.72 7.55 7.82
CA ARG A 6 18.07 7.36 7.26
C ARG A 6 19.20 7.70 8.23
N GLN A 7 18.87 8.38 9.32
CA GLN A 7 19.84 8.79 10.36
C GLN A 7 19.86 7.79 11.53
N ALA A 8 19.06 6.72 11.45
CA ALA A 8 18.98 5.72 12.50
C ALA A 8 20.27 4.89 12.60
N GLU A 9 20.63 4.55 13.83
CA GLU A 9 21.74 3.65 14.13
C GLU A 9 21.23 2.30 14.65
N ASN A 10 20.01 2.27 15.20
CA ASN A 10 19.46 1.09 15.86
C ASN A 10 18.05 0.74 15.39
N TYR A 11 17.72 -0.55 15.48
CA TYR A 11 16.36 -1.06 15.38
C TYR A 11 15.76 -1.25 16.78
N ILE A 12 14.56 -0.73 16.99
CA ILE A 12 13.73 -0.86 18.18
C ILE A 12 12.64 -1.88 17.88
N PRO A 13 12.56 -3.00 18.61
CA PRO A 13 11.49 -3.97 18.41
C PRO A 13 10.10 -3.35 18.63
N LEU A 14 9.25 -3.43 17.62
CA LEU A 14 7.86 -2.96 17.66
C LEU A 14 6.89 -4.11 17.39
N PRO A 15 5.61 -4.00 17.82
CA PRO A 15 4.63 -5.06 17.62
C PRO A 15 4.37 -5.35 16.14
N TYR A 16 4.60 -6.62 15.75
CA TYR A 16 4.36 -7.12 14.40
C TYR A 16 3.00 -7.81 14.33
N THR A 17 2.00 -7.18 13.71
CA THR A 17 0.60 -7.64 13.80
C THR A 17 0.00 -7.96 12.43
N VAL A 18 0.32 -9.14 11.91
CA VAL A 18 -0.27 -9.73 10.70
C VAL A 18 -1.18 -10.90 11.09
N LYS A 19 -2.43 -10.92 10.60
CA LYS A 19 -3.38 -12.02 10.80
C LYS A 19 -3.86 -12.54 9.45
N GLY A 20 -3.27 -13.62 8.96
CA GLY A 20 -3.56 -14.10 7.61
C GLY A 20 -3.11 -13.07 6.55
N MET A 21 -4.06 -12.48 5.83
CA MET A 21 -3.79 -11.39 4.88
C MET A 21 -4.23 -10.01 5.42
N ASP A 22 -4.62 -9.93 6.70
CA ASP A 22 -5.04 -8.69 7.34
C ASP A 22 -3.92 -8.06 8.17
N LEU A 23 -3.94 -6.73 8.23
CA LEU A 23 -2.96 -5.88 8.92
C LEU A 23 -3.63 -5.11 10.06
N SER A 24 -2.89 -4.90 11.16
CA SER A 24 -3.32 -3.98 12.22
C SER A 24 -2.19 -3.05 12.64
N PHE A 25 -2.41 -1.74 12.47
CA PHE A 25 -1.41 -0.71 12.76
C PHE A 25 -1.65 0.03 14.09
N SER A 26 -2.77 -0.21 14.78
CA SER A 26 -3.10 0.52 16.02
C SER A 26 -2.08 0.26 17.11
N GLY A 27 -1.79 -1.02 17.40
CA GLY A 27 -0.79 -1.41 18.39
C GLY A 27 0.62 -0.93 18.02
N LEU A 28 0.97 -1.01 16.73
CA LEU A 28 2.24 -0.52 16.21
C LEU A 28 2.40 0.99 16.42
N SER A 29 1.37 1.78 16.11
CA SER A 29 1.36 3.23 16.26
C SER A 29 1.47 3.67 17.74
N THR A 30 0.73 3.02 18.63
CA THR A 30 0.83 3.28 20.08
C THR A 30 2.22 2.94 20.60
N ALA A 31 2.78 1.78 20.25
CA ALA A 31 4.11 1.38 20.68
C ALA A 31 5.20 2.33 20.16
N ALA A 32 5.11 2.77 18.89
CA ALA A 32 6.05 3.74 18.33
C ALA A 32 5.97 5.10 19.03
N THR A 33 4.76 5.54 19.41
CA THR A 33 4.57 6.79 20.16
C THR A 33 5.21 6.72 21.55
N GLU A 34 5.08 5.58 22.24
CA GLU A 34 5.75 5.37 23.54
C GLU A 34 7.27 5.23 23.39
N ALA A 35 7.75 4.60 22.32
CA ALA A 35 9.18 4.49 22.01
C ALA A 35 9.81 5.87 21.73
N ALA A 36 9.08 6.79 21.08
CA ALA A 36 9.52 8.16 20.81
C ALA A 36 9.79 8.99 22.09
N ARG A 37 9.31 8.55 23.26
CA ARG A 37 9.61 9.18 24.55
C ARG A 37 10.91 8.67 25.19
N LYS A 38 11.44 7.54 24.71
CA LYS A 38 12.53 6.78 25.34
C LYS A 38 13.76 6.61 24.46
N HIS A 39 13.60 6.76 23.15
CA HIS A 39 14.63 6.53 22.15
C HIS A 39 14.74 7.71 21.19
N GLU A 40 15.85 7.75 20.46
CA GLU A 40 16.05 8.73 19.40
C GLU A 40 14.98 8.62 18.31
N LEU A 41 14.47 9.77 17.88
CA LEU A 41 13.36 9.82 16.93
C LEU A 41 13.72 9.19 15.57
N ALA A 42 15.00 9.25 15.19
CA ALA A 42 15.52 8.60 13.99
C ALA A 42 15.33 7.07 14.05
N ASP A 43 15.78 6.44 15.14
CA ASP A 43 15.64 5.00 15.39
C ASP A 43 14.17 4.57 15.42
N VAL A 44 13.29 5.38 16.02
CA VAL A 44 11.85 5.10 16.04
C VAL A 44 11.23 5.22 14.64
N CYS A 45 11.60 6.23 13.86
CA CYS A 45 11.12 6.39 12.48
C CYS A 45 11.56 5.22 11.60
N TYR A 46 12.82 4.79 11.74
CA TYR A 46 13.36 3.63 11.04
C TYR A 46 12.62 2.35 11.43
N SER A 47 12.53 2.07 12.72
CA SER A 47 11.89 0.85 13.23
C SER A 47 10.43 0.75 12.87
N LEU A 48 9.71 1.88 12.90
CA LEU A 48 8.32 1.95 12.47
C LEU A 48 8.16 1.68 10.97
N GLN A 49 9.05 2.22 10.12
CA GLN A 49 9.05 1.91 8.69
C GLN A 49 9.36 0.45 8.42
N GLU A 50 10.46 -0.09 8.96
CA GLU A 50 10.84 -1.48 8.75
C GLU A 50 9.74 -2.44 9.21
N THR A 51 9.15 -2.20 10.39
CA THR A 51 8.09 -3.06 10.92
C THR A 51 6.82 -2.96 10.07
N ALA A 52 6.35 -1.74 9.75
CA ALA A 52 5.12 -1.56 8.98
C ALA A 52 5.26 -2.06 7.53
N PHE A 53 6.40 -1.80 6.89
CA PHE A 53 6.64 -2.19 5.50
C PHE A 53 6.90 -3.69 5.38
N ALA A 54 7.59 -4.32 6.33
CA ALA A 54 7.71 -5.77 6.35
C ALA A 54 6.34 -6.46 6.45
N MET A 55 5.44 -5.94 7.31
CA MET A 55 4.06 -6.43 7.39
C MET A 55 3.32 -6.31 6.05
N LEU A 56 3.46 -5.18 5.36
CA LEU A 56 2.85 -4.96 4.04
C LEU A 56 3.41 -5.91 2.97
N VAL A 57 4.73 -6.10 2.95
CA VAL A 57 5.41 -6.99 2.00
C VAL A 57 4.98 -8.44 2.23
N GLU A 58 4.93 -8.90 3.48
CA GLU A 58 4.49 -10.25 3.83
C GLU A 58 3.05 -10.53 3.36
N VAL A 59 2.11 -9.60 3.64
CA VAL A 59 0.73 -9.76 3.20
C VAL A 59 0.63 -9.72 1.67
N THR A 60 1.40 -8.86 1.02
CA THR A 60 1.42 -8.79 -0.45
C THR A 60 1.96 -10.07 -1.06
N GLU A 61 3.03 -10.63 -0.51
CA GLU A 61 3.59 -11.90 -0.95
C GLU A 61 2.58 -13.04 -0.79
N ARG A 62 1.91 -13.13 0.36
CA ARG A 62 0.83 -14.11 0.61
C ARG A 62 -0.29 -13.98 -0.44
N ALA A 63 -0.72 -12.75 -0.73
CA ALA A 63 -1.76 -12.47 -1.71
C ALA A 63 -1.32 -12.83 -3.14
N MET A 64 -0.08 -12.52 -3.52
CA MET A 64 0.47 -12.88 -4.84
C MET A 64 0.52 -14.39 -5.03
N ALA A 65 0.96 -15.14 -4.00
CA ALA A 65 0.94 -16.59 -4.02
C ALA A 65 -0.48 -17.15 -4.15
N HIS A 66 -1.43 -16.60 -3.40
CA HIS A 66 -2.83 -17.04 -3.43
C HIS A 66 -3.53 -16.73 -4.76
N ALA A 67 -3.24 -15.57 -5.37
CA ALA A 67 -3.84 -15.14 -6.63
C ALA A 67 -3.10 -15.65 -7.88
N GLU A 68 -2.01 -16.40 -7.69
CA GLU A 68 -1.12 -16.92 -8.74
C GLU A 68 -0.66 -15.82 -9.73
N LYS A 69 -0.36 -14.62 -9.20
CA LYS A 69 0.09 -13.48 -10.01
C LYS A 69 1.61 -13.33 -9.97
N LYS A 70 2.18 -12.98 -11.12
CA LYS A 70 3.62 -12.70 -11.31
C LYS A 70 3.94 -11.21 -11.43
N GLU A 71 2.98 -10.36 -11.11
CA GLU A 71 3.14 -8.91 -11.21
C GLU A 71 2.54 -8.27 -9.96
N ALA A 72 3.28 -7.36 -9.34
CA ALA A 72 2.84 -6.55 -8.22
C ALA A 72 2.96 -5.07 -8.60
N MET A 73 1.98 -4.27 -8.21
CA MET A 73 1.97 -2.84 -8.46
C MET A 73 1.69 -2.09 -7.15
N LEU A 74 2.56 -1.13 -6.83
CA LEU A 74 2.38 -0.27 -5.66
C LEU A 74 1.74 1.05 -6.09
N VAL A 75 0.55 1.34 -5.53
CA VAL A 75 -0.20 2.57 -5.77
C VAL A 75 -0.53 3.26 -4.45
N GLY A 76 -1.05 4.49 -4.51
CA GLY A 76 -1.39 5.27 -3.31
C GLY A 76 -0.23 6.15 -2.84
N GLY A 77 -0.56 7.20 -2.07
CA GLY A 77 0.42 8.21 -1.65
C GLY A 77 1.60 7.65 -0.83
N VAL A 78 1.36 6.58 -0.07
CA VAL A 78 2.41 5.87 0.70
C VAL A 78 3.39 5.14 -0.22
N GLY A 79 2.96 4.74 -1.42
CA GLY A 79 3.82 4.14 -2.45
C GLY A 79 4.95 5.04 -2.93
N ALA A 80 4.90 6.35 -2.64
CA ALA A 80 5.98 7.28 -2.91
C ALA A 80 7.20 7.11 -1.98
N ASN A 81 7.09 6.34 -0.89
CA ASN A 81 8.20 6.03 0.00
C ASN A 81 9.18 5.08 -0.68
N LYS A 82 10.46 5.47 -0.74
CA LYS A 82 11.48 4.70 -1.45
C LYS A 82 11.76 3.35 -0.78
N ARG A 83 11.77 3.31 0.55
CA ARG A 83 12.07 2.10 1.32
C ARG A 83 11.02 1.01 1.10
N LEU A 84 9.74 1.36 1.09
CA LEU A 84 8.67 0.42 0.75
C LEU A 84 8.83 -0.12 -0.68
N GLY A 85 9.13 0.76 -1.64
CA GLY A 85 9.38 0.37 -3.02
C GLY A 85 10.57 -0.59 -3.16
N GLU A 86 11.67 -0.34 -2.44
CA GLU A 86 12.84 -1.21 -2.39
C GLU A 86 12.49 -2.60 -1.84
N MET A 87 11.79 -2.67 -0.70
CA MET A 87 11.41 -3.95 -0.09
C MET A 87 10.45 -4.76 -0.97
N MET A 88 9.51 -4.09 -1.63
CA MET A 88 8.60 -4.71 -2.60
C MET A 88 9.34 -5.23 -3.83
N ASN A 89 10.32 -4.47 -4.34
CA ASN A 89 11.13 -4.89 -5.48
C ASN A 89 11.95 -6.15 -5.15
N ILE A 90 12.61 -6.19 -3.99
CA ILE A 90 13.36 -7.35 -3.52
C ILE A 90 12.45 -8.59 -3.46
N MET A 91 11.27 -8.47 -2.81
CA MET A 91 10.32 -9.58 -2.73
C MET A 91 9.85 -10.06 -4.12
N CYS A 92 9.62 -9.15 -5.07
CA CYS A 92 9.24 -9.54 -6.43
C CYS A 92 10.39 -10.23 -7.17
N GLU A 93 11.63 -9.74 -7.06
CA GLU A 93 12.81 -10.34 -7.67
C GLU A 93 13.06 -11.76 -7.16
N GLU A 94 12.97 -11.98 -5.84
CA GLU A 94 13.12 -13.30 -5.21
C GLU A 94 12.07 -14.32 -5.68
N ARG A 95 10.93 -13.83 -6.20
CA ARG A 95 9.82 -14.66 -6.69
C ARG A 95 9.75 -14.79 -8.21
N ASP A 96 10.72 -14.27 -8.96
CA ASP A 96 10.66 -14.18 -10.43
C ASP A 96 9.37 -13.47 -10.90
N ALA A 97 9.02 -12.37 -10.21
CA ALA A 97 7.86 -11.53 -10.49
C ALA A 97 8.30 -10.10 -10.87
N LYS A 98 7.42 -9.37 -11.57
CA LYS A 98 7.67 -7.98 -11.94
C LYS A 98 7.07 -7.02 -10.91
N PHE A 99 7.83 -6.00 -10.56
CA PHE A 99 7.36 -4.90 -9.73
C PHE A 99 7.11 -3.64 -10.58
N PHE A 100 5.96 -3.01 -10.38
CA PHE A 100 5.59 -1.76 -11.05
C PHE A 100 5.34 -0.64 -10.04
N LEU A 101 6.02 0.49 -10.26
CA LEU A 101 5.82 1.74 -9.53
C LEU A 101 5.41 2.85 -10.50
N PRO A 102 4.15 3.31 -10.48
CA PRO A 102 3.70 4.38 -11.35
C PRO A 102 4.45 5.70 -11.10
N PRO A 103 4.54 6.60 -12.10
CA PRO A 103 5.06 7.94 -11.90
C PRO A 103 4.37 8.66 -10.74
N LYS A 104 5.12 9.40 -9.93
CA LYS A 104 4.60 10.10 -8.73
C LYS A 104 3.33 10.92 -8.96
N LYS A 105 3.20 11.55 -10.15
CA LYS A 105 2.02 12.32 -10.55
C LYS A 105 0.71 11.52 -10.57
N PHE A 106 0.77 10.19 -10.55
CA PHE A 106 -0.37 9.27 -10.58
C PHE A 106 -0.55 8.48 -9.28
N MET A 107 0.35 8.60 -8.29
CA MET A 107 0.30 7.78 -7.07
C MET A 107 -0.64 8.34 -5.98
N GLY A 108 -0.89 9.65 -5.96
CA GLY A 108 -1.89 10.26 -5.05
C GLY A 108 -3.27 10.38 -5.69
N ASP A 109 -4.25 10.85 -4.92
CA ASP A 109 -5.59 11.13 -5.42
C ASP A 109 -5.54 12.18 -6.54
N ASN A 110 -6.03 11.81 -7.72
CA ASN A 110 -6.02 12.68 -8.89
C ASN A 110 -7.28 12.49 -9.75
N GLY A 111 -7.68 13.53 -10.47
CA GLY A 111 -8.85 13.44 -11.37
C GLY A 111 -8.60 12.54 -12.59
N SER A 112 -7.35 12.32 -12.97
CA SER A 112 -7.00 11.54 -14.16
C SER A 112 -7.32 10.04 -13.98
N MET A 113 -7.08 9.44 -12.82
CA MET A 113 -7.45 8.05 -12.55
C MET A 113 -8.96 7.83 -12.55
N ILE A 114 -9.74 8.82 -12.10
CA ILE A 114 -11.21 8.79 -12.15
C ILE A 114 -11.70 8.91 -13.58
N ALA A 115 -11.19 9.90 -14.33
CA ALA A 115 -11.54 10.09 -15.74
C ALA A 115 -11.17 8.87 -16.60
N TYR A 116 -9.99 8.28 -16.38
CA TYR A 116 -9.54 7.11 -17.13
C TYR A 116 -10.39 5.87 -16.82
N THR A 117 -10.65 5.59 -15.53
CA THR A 117 -11.51 4.48 -15.12
C THR A 117 -12.94 4.66 -15.67
N GLY A 118 -13.51 5.87 -15.60
CA GLY A 118 -14.81 6.17 -16.20
C GLY A 118 -14.84 5.99 -17.72
N LEU A 119 -13.75 6.38 -18.40
CA LEU A 119 -13.62 6.21 -19.85
C LEU A 119 -13.59 4.73 -20.27
N ILE A 120 -12.80 3.89 -19.58
CA ILE A 120 -12.71 2.46 -19.91
C ILE A 120 -14.02 1.74 -19.60
N MET A 121 -14.70 2.09 -18.51
CA MET A 121 -16.04 1.60 -18.18
C MET A 121 -17.07 2.00 -19.27
N LEU A 122 -17.06 3.26 -19.70
CA LEU A 122 -17.97 3.72 -20.74
C LEU A 122 -17.72 3.01 -22.07
N LYS A 123 -16.44 2.79 -22.43
CA LYS A 123 -16.04 2.06 -23.64
C LYS A 123 -16.43 0.58 -23.60
N SER A 124 -16.47 -0.05 -22.42
CA SER A 124 -16.98 -1.41 -22.26
C SER A 124 -18.51 -1.49 -22.17
N GLY A 125 -19.21 -0.37 -22.35
CA GLY A 125 -20.68 -0.30 -22.38
C GLY A 125 -21.32 -0.04 -21.02
N THR A 126 -20.55 0.11 -19.95
CA THR A 126 -21.06 0.46 -18.62
C THR A 126 -21.53 1.92 -18.61
N LYS A 127 -22.79 2.14 -18.26
CA LYS A 127 -23.39 3.48 -18.13
C LYS A 127 -24.07 3.61 -16.78
N THR A 128 -23.86 4.75 -16.13
CA THR A 128 -24.50 5.07 -14.84
C THR A 128 -25.70 5.97 -15.11
N ARG A 129 -26.89 5.54 -14.70
CA ARG A 129 -28.09 6.40 -14.74
C ARG A 129 -28.00 7.45 -13.65
N LEU A 130 -28.70 8.57 -13.80
CA LEU A 130 -28.65 9.67 -12.84
C LEU A 130 -29.17 9.24 -11.45
N GLU A 131 -30.19 8.38 -11.40
CA GLU A 131 -30.72 7.84 -10.15
C GLU A 131 -29.70 6.94 -9.40
N ASP A 132 -28.76 6.34 -10.13
CA ASP A 132 -27.73 5.43 -9.61
C ASP A 132 -26.42 6.17 -9.26
N SER A 133 -26.26 7.44 -9.67
CA SER A 133 -25.02 8.22 -9.50
C SER A 133 -24.86 8.88 -8.12
N LYS A 134 -25.56 8.35 -7.11
CA LYS A 134 -25.48 8.86 -5.73
C LYS A 134 -24.15 8.49 -5.10
N VAL A 135 -23.69 9.31 -4.16
CA VAL A 135 -22.47 9.04 -3.38
C VAL A 135 -22.67 7.79 -2.53
N ARG A 136 -21.63 6.94 -2.48
CA ARG A 136 -21.58 5.71 -1.67
C ARG A 136 -20.32 5.70 -0.82
N PRO A 137 -20.36 6.12 0.45
CA PRO A 137 -19.17 6.13 1.32
C PRO A 137 -18.61 4.72 1.61
N GLY A 138 -19.47 3.70 1.64
CA GLY A 138 -19.09 2.31 1.85
C GLY A 138 -18.93 1.51 0.56
N TYR A 139 -18.47 2.15 -0.52
CA TYR A 139 -18.33 1.48 -1.82
C TYR A 139 -17.19 0.45 -1.75
N ARG A 140 -17.53 -0.83 -1.86
CA ARG A 140 -16.53 -1.91 -1.80
C ARG A 140 -15.94 -2.16 -3.17
N THR A 141 -14.71 -2.68 -3.19
CA THR A 141 -14.00 -3.03 -4.43
C THR A 141 -14.68 -4.17 -5.20
N ASP A 142 -15.40 -5.05 -4.51
CA ASP A 142 -16.15 -6.18 -5.10
C ASP A 142 -17.60 -5.85 -5.45
N ASP A 143 -18.08 -4.62 -5.18
CA ASP A 143 -19.41 -4.16 -5.61
C ASP A 143 -19.45 -3.83 -7.11
N VAL A 144 -18.29 -3.74 -7.77
CA VAL A 144 -18.17 -3.29 -9.16
C VAL A 144 -17.90 -4.48 -10.08
N ALA A 145 -18.82 -4.74 -11.01
CA ALA A 145 -18.59 -5.69 -12.09
C ALA A 145 -17.57 -5.13 -13.08
N VAL A 146 -16.39 -5.76 -13.16
CA VAL A 146 -15.33 -5.38 -14.09
C VAL A 146 -15.62 -5.95 -15.48
N THR A 147 -16.03 -5.09 -16.41
CA THR A 147 -16.38 -5.47 -17.82
C THR A 147 -15.32 -5.03 -18.83
N TRP A 148 -14.22 -4.42 -18.37
CA TRP A 148 -13.18 -3.79 -19.19
C TRP A 148 -11.81 -4.47 -19.04
N ALA A 149 -11.79 -5.73 -18.59
CA ALA A 149 -10.58 -6.54 -18.43
C ALA A 149 -10.05 -7.04 -19.78
#